data_AF-K0IHH3-F1
#
_entry.id   AF-K0IHH3-F1
#
_cell.length_a   1.000
_cell.length_b   1.000
_cell.length_c   1.000
_cell.angle_alpha   90.00
_cell.angle_beta   90.00
_cell.angle_gamma   90.00
#
_symmetry.space_group_name_H-M   'P 1'
#
loop_
_entity.id
_entity.type
_entity.pdbx_description
1 polymer ?
#
loop_
_entity_poly.entity_id
_entity_poly.type
_entity_poly.pdbx_seq_one_letter_code
_entity_poly.pdbx_strand_id
1 'polypeptide(L)'
;MMIKKFSCVQGCSDCCIYREYYPSIEYGKIGVLLLPEEKTAIKKLAKKMSVQVKIIPRLAVGKEFPEKVIAYQMMGKNDDGDLCPFLDVESGERSPHGGFNCRIYPERPLACRAYPVIDAGSTATVATLDGHCQFCKKFSTTRAENSCLQQEVEALVRIKANVTAGKSKVWRYATATGRAGGDAMLPEGWVAES
;
A
#
# COMPACT_ATOMS: atom_id res chain seq x y z
N MET A 1 -0.81 17.88 24.27
CA MET A 1 -0.56 16.46 23.94
C MET A 1 0.89 16.34 23.47
N MET A 2 1.73 15.56 24.16
CA MET A 2 3.12 15.35 23.73
C MET A 2 3.15 14.37 22.54
N ILE A 3 3.81 14.77 21.45
CA ILE A 3 4.02 13.93 20.27
C ILE A 3 5.16 12.95 20.57
N LYS A 4 5.03 11.69 20.17
CA LYS A 4 6.03 10.65 20.43
C LYS A 4 7.00 10.50 19.25
N LYS A 5 8.22 10.06 19.52
CA LYS A 5 9.16 9.60 18.50
C LYS A 5 8.72 8.24 17.96
N PHE A 6 8.70 8.08 16.62
CA PHE A 6 8.34 6.82 16.00
C PHE A 6 9.41 5.73 16.26
N SER A 7 8.95 4.51 16.53
CA SER A 7 9.80 3.33 16.65
C SER A 7 9.05 2.06 16.25
N CYS A 8 9.78 1.06 15.77
CA CYS A 8 9.19 -0.26 15.53
C CYS A 8 8.72 -0.89 16.84
N VAL A 9 7.59 -1.57 16.79
CA VAL A 9 7.02 -2.33 17.92
C VAL A 9 6.74 -3.76 17.49
N GLN A 10 6.62 -4.68 18.43
CA GLN A 10 6.24 -6.07 18.14
C GLN A 10 4.92 -6.11 17.33
N GLY A 11 4.88 -6.93 16.28
CA GLY A 11 3.74 -7.01 15.35
C GLY A 11 3.79 -6.03 14.18
N CYS A 12 4.94 -5.41 13.89
CA CYS A 12 5.11 -4.40 12.82
C CYS A 12 4.82 -4.88 11.37
N SER A 13 4.32 -6.10 11.14
CA SER A 13 3.98 -6.65 9.81
C SER A 13 2.48 -6.79 9.55
N ASP A 14 1.61 -6.37 10.47
CA ASP A 14 0.16 -6.57 10.31
C ASP A 14 -0.39 -5.93 9.04
N CYS A 15 0.17 -4.80 8.60
CA CYS A 15 -0.22 -4.16 7.33
C CYS A 15 0.09 -5.00 6.07
N CYS A 16 0.91 -6.05 6.19
CA CYS A 16 1.20 -7.01 5.12
C CYS A 16 0.31 -8.26 5.18
N ILE A 17 -0.39 -8.47 6.30
CA ILE A 17 -1.31 -9.59 6.55
C ILE A 17 -2.75 -9.12 6.36
N TYR A 18 -3.14 -8.05 7.04
CA TYR A 18 -4.49 -7.49 7.07
C TYR A 18 -4.53 -6.19 6.29
N ARG A 19 -4.55 -6.31 4.96
CA ARG A 19 -4.46 -5.16 4.05
C ARG A 19 -5.80 -4.42 3.96
N GLU A 20 -6.17 -3.65 4.98
CA GLU A 20 -7.43 -2.90 5.03
C GLU A 20 -7.36 -1.54 4.31
N TYR A 21 -6.73 -1.49 3.13
CA TYR A 21 -6.78 -0.29 2.29
C TYR A 21 -8.06 -0.34 1.47
N TYR A 22 -9.14 0.27 1.95
CA TYR A 22 -10.35 0.52 1.17
C TYR A 22 -10.50 2.03 0.96
N PRO A 23 -10.53 2.54 -0.27
CA PRO A 23 -11.08 3.88 -0.52
C PRO A 23 -12.62 3.83 -0.50
N SER A 24 -13.20 2.70 -0.91
CA SER A 24 -14.62 2.33 -0.75
C SER A 24 -14.73 0.81 -0.92
N ILE A 25 -15.62 0.16 -0.17
CA ILE A 25 -15.90 -1.29 -0.29
C ILE A 25 -16.45 -1.61 -1.70
N GLU A 26 -17.12 -0.65 -2.33
CA GLU A 26 -17.82 -0.79 -3.62
C GLU A 26 -16.89 -1.09 -4.80
N TYR A 27 -15.61 -0.71 -4.73
CA TYR A 27 -14.63 -0.94 -5.81
C TYR A 27 -13.71 -2.13 -5.55
N GLY A 28 -14.01 -2.90 -4.51
CA GLY A 28 -13.17 -3.98 -4.03
C GLY A 28 -11.91 -3.50 -3.32
N LYS A 29 -11.17 -4.49 -2.81
CA LYS A 29 -9.97 -4.31 -2.00
C LYS A 29 -8.83 -3.78 -2.83
N ILE A 30 -7.98 -2.95 -2.23
CA ILE A 30 -6.84 -2.34 -2.92
C ILE A 30 -5.52 -3.10 -2.68
N GLY A 31 -4.78 -3.27 -3.77
CA GLY A 31 -3.42 -3.78 -3.81
C GLY A 31 -2.35 -2.75 -3.40
N VAL A 32 -1.10 -3.21 -3.22
CA VAL A 32 0.02 -2.33 -2.86
C VAL A 32 0.26 -1.44 -4.06
N LEU A 33 0.24 -0.11 -3.86
CA LEU A 33 0.50 0.82 -4.95
C LEU A 33 1.89 0.56 -5.54
N LEU A 34 1.93 0.43 -6.85
CA LEU A 34 3.17 0.35 -7.63
C LEU A 34 3.16 1.50 -8.64
N LEU A 35 4.26 2.23 -8.72
CA LEU A 35 4.49 3.12 -9.85
C LEU A 35 4.72 2.29 -11.15
N PRO A 36 4.50 2.87 -12.34
CA PRO A 36 4.69 2.17 -13.61
C PRO A 36 6.06 1.50 -13.76
N GLU A 37 7.13 2.13 -13.27
CA GLU A 37 8.49 1.60 -13.25
C GLU A 37 8.65 0.42 -12.29
N GLU A 38 7.99 0.46 -11.12
CA GLU A 38 8.05 -0.61 -10.11
C GLU A 38 7.33 -1.88 -10.57
N LYS A 39 6.25 -1.74 -11.35
CA LYS A 39 5.53 -2.89 -11.92
C LYS A 39 6.46 -3.87 -12.63
N THR A 40 7.37 -3.37 -13.45
CA THR A 40 8.29 -4.23 -14.22
C THR A 40 9.33 -4.87 -13.31
N ALA A 41 9.85 -4.14 -12.32
CA ALA A 41 10.80 -4.66 -11.34
C ALA A 41 10.18 -5.79 -10.49
N ILE A 42 8.97 -5.59 -9.97
CA ILE A 42 8.25 -6.58 -9.17
C ILE A 42 7.93 -7.84 -9.98
N LYS A 43 7.50 -7.72 -11.25
CA LYS A 43 7.27 -8.89 -12.10
C LYS A 43 8.54 -9.72 -12.31
N LYS A 44 9.68 -9.08 -12.52
CA LYS A 44 10.99 -9.76 -12.66
C LYS A 44 11.38 -10.48 -11.36
N LEU A 45 11.21 -9.80 -10.22
CA LEU A 45 11.52 -10.35 -8.90
C LEU A 45 10.64 -11.56 -8.57
N ALA A 46 9.33 -11.44 -8.80
CA ALA A 46 8.35 -12.53 -8.64
C ALA A 46 8.74 -13.77 -9.47
N LYS A 47 9.10 -13.57 -10.74
CA LYS A 47 9.56 -14.66 -11.62
C LYS A 47 10.83 -15.33 -11.10
N LYS A 48 11.82 -14.56 -10.64
CA LYS A 48 13.07 -15.09 -10.09
C LYS A 48 12.84 -15.96 -8.85
N MET A 49 11.82 -15.62 -8.06
CA MET A 49 11.50 -16.28 -6.79
C MET A 49 10.42 -17.35 -6.92
N SER A 50 9.93 -17.63 -8.14
CA SER A 50 8.78 -18.51 -8.38
C SER A 50 7.54 -18.14 -7.56
N VAL A 51 7.31 -16.84 -7.35
CA VAL A 51 6.12 -16.31 -6.66
C VAL A 51 5.12 -15.82 -7.70
N GLN A 52 3.86 -16.26 -7.58
CA GLN A 52 2.78 -15.74 -8.42
C GLN A 52 2.31 -14.38 -7.89
N VAL A 53 2.23 -13.38 -8.77
CA VAL A 53 1.73 -12.04 -8.42
C VAL A 53 0.64 -11.59 -9.40
N LYS A 54 -0.51 -11.13 -8.88
CA LYS A 54 -1.54 -10.44 -9.65
C LYS A 54 -1.29 -8.94 -9.54
N ILE A 55 -0.97 -8.29 -10.66
CA ILE A 55 -0.78 -6.83 -10.75
C ILE A 55 -1.78 -6.28 -11.75
N ILE A 56 -2.70 -5.44 -11.27
CA ILE A 56 -3.75 -4.80 -12.06
C ILE A 56 -3.57 -3.28 -12.03
N PRO A 57 -4.21 -2.52 -12.94
CA PRO A 57 -4.25 -1.07 -12.85
C PRO A 57 -4.88 -0.61 -11.54
N ARG A 58 -4.52 0.60 -11.09
CA ARG A 58 -5.10 1.24 -9.90
C ARG A 58 -5.73 2.58 -10.25
N LEU A 59 -4.93 3.44 -10.89
CA LEU A 59 -5.34 4.77 -11.30
C LEU A 59 -4.88 5.03 -12.73
N ALA A 60 -5.75 5.67 -13.50
CA ALA A 60 -5.45 6.23 -14.80
C ALA A 60 -5.95 7.66 -14.91
N VAL A 61 -5.43 8.38 -15.89
CA VAL A 61 -5.88 9.72 -16.26
C VAL A 61 -6.36 9.71 -17.70
N GLY A 62 -7.40 10.51 -17.98
CA GLY A 62 -7.91 10.73 -19.34
C GLY A 62 -9.21 11.52 -19.31
N LYS A 63 -9.68 12.01 -20.46
CA LYS A 63 -10.84 12.91 -20.51
C LYS A 63 -12.18 12.17 -20.57
N GLU A 64 -12.30 11.26 -21.52
CA GLU A 64 -13.52 10.49 -21.80
C GLU A 64 -13.36 9.01 -21.43
N PHE A 65 -12.13 8.52 -21.41
CA PHE A 65 -11.75 7.15 -21.05
C PHE A 65 -10.35 7.17 -20.41
N PRO A 66 -9.90 6.09 -19.73
CA PRO A 66 -8.59 6.02 -19.09
C PRO A 66 -7.45 5.88 -20.11
N GLU A 67 -6.88 7.01 -20.53
CA GLU A 67 -5.83 7.08 -21.56
C GLU A 67 -4.46 6.59 -21.07
N LYS A 68 -4.08 6.93 -19.83
CA LYS A 68 -2.76 6.59 -19.28
C LYS A 68 -2.87 6.09 -17.85
N VAL A 69 -2.41 4.86 -17.61
CA VAL A 69 -2.26 4.31 -16.25
C VAL A 69 -1.09 5.00 -15.54
N ILE A 70 -1.37 5.65 -14.43
CA ILE A 70 -0.38 6.37 -13.60
C ILE A 70 -0.03 5.62 -12.31
N ALA A 71 -0.82 4.62 -11.94
CA ALA A 71 -0.51 3.72 -10.83
C ALA A 71 -1.07 2.32 -11.08
N TYR A 72 -0.33 1.32 -10.62
CA TYR A 72 -0.76 -0.07 -10.56
C TYR A 72 -0.95 -0.49 -9.11
N GLN A 73 -1.49 -1.68 -8.92
CA GLN A 73 -1.64 -2.28 -7.61
C GLN A 73 -1.30 -3.77 -7.64
N MET A 74 -0.50 -4.21 -6.67
CA MET A 74 -0.20 -5.62 -6.44
C MET A 74 -1.19 -6.21 -5.44
N MET A 75 -1.97 -7.19 -5.90
CA MET A 75 -3.00 -7.82 -5.10
C MET A 75 -2.40 -8.83 -4.11
N GLY A 76 -3.17 -9.17 -3.07
CA GLY A 76 -2.84 -10.30 -2.22
C GLY A 76 -2.88 -11.63 -2.97
N LYS A 77 -2.29 -12.67 -2.39
CA LYS A 77 -2.25 -14.02 -2.96
C LYS A 77 -3.53 -14.85 -2.70
N ASN A 78 -4.35 -14.42 -1.74
CA ASN A 78 -5.62 -15.05 -1.39
C ASN A 78 -6.78 -14.34 -2.10
N ASP A 79 -7.94 -15.00 -2.17
CA ASP A 79 -9.15 -14.49 -2.83
C ASP A 79 -9.69 -13.19 -2.19
N ASP A 80 -9.49 -13.02 -0.88
CA ASP A 80 -9.83 -11.79 -0.16
C ASP A 80 -8.88 -10.62 -0.48
N GLY A 81 -7.71 -10.90 -1.07
CA GLY A 81 -6.68 -9.91 -1.39
C GLY A 81 -5.84 -9.45 -0.19
N ASP A 82 -5.92 -10.13 0.95
CA ASP A 82 -5.27 -9.75 2.21
C ASP A 82 -3.77 -10.02 2.21
N LEU A 83 -3.39 -11.26 1.95
CA LEU A 83 -2.03 -11.71 2.24
C LEU A 83 -1.06 -11.29 1.14
N CYS A 84 -0.02 -10.52 1.48
CA CYS A 84 1.02 -10.14 0.52
C CYS A 84 1.72 -11.39 -0.07
N PRO A 85 1.90 -11.49 -1.41
CA PRO A 85 2.54 -12.65 -2.05
C PRO A 85 3.98 -12.91 -1.60
N PHE A 86 4.68 -11.87 -1.12
CA PHE A 86 6.08 -11.95 -0.70
C PHE A 86 6.26 -12.11 0.81
N LEU A 87 5.16 -12.17 1.58
CA LEU A 87 5.23 -12.39 3.02
C LEU A 87 5.42 -13.88 3.28
N ASP A 88 6.48 -14.21 4.00
CA ASP A 88 6.78 -15.57 4.41
C ASP A 88 6.05 -15.92 5.69
N VAL A 89 4.97 -16.69 5.56
CA VAL A 89 4.14 -17.14 6.68
C VAL A 89 4.38 -18.61 7.04
N GLU A 90 5.23 -19.31 6.29
CA GLU A 90 5.40 -20.77 6.36
C GLU A 90 6.66 -21.19 7.13
N SER A 91 7.77 -20.44 6.99
CA SER A 91 9.07 -20.81 7.60
C SER A 91 9.13 -20.68 9.13
N GLY A 92 8.16 -19.98 9.73
CA GLY A 92 8.18 -19.64 11.16
C GLY A 92 9.20 -18.54 11.52
N GLU A 93 10.04 -18.10 10.57
CA GLU A 93 11.02 -17.05 10.79
C GLU A 93 10.37 -15.67 10.99
N ARG A 94 10.97 -14.87 11.86
CA ARG A 94 10.51 -13.52 12.17
C ARG A 94 11.53 -12.49 11.74
N SER A 95 11.03 -11.34 11.32
CA SER A 95 11.87 -10.19 11.04
C SER A 95 12.44 -9.62 12.34
N PRO A 96 13.52 -8.82 12.28
CA PRO A 96 14.02 -8.07 13.43
C PRO A 96 12.97 -7.16 14.08
N HIS A 97 11.83 -6.94 13.42
CA HIS A 97 10.72 -6.11 13.88
C HIS A 97 9.56 -6.95 14.47
N GLY A 98 9.77 -8.25 14.69
CA GLY A 98 8.82 -9.17 15.32
C GLY A 98 7.65 -9.60 14.43
N GLY A 99 7.67 -9.23 13.15
CA GLY A 99 6.67 -9.61 12.16
C GLY A 99 7.09 -10.80 11.30
N PHE A 100 6.25 -11.24 10.37
CA PHE A 100 6.66 -12.20 9.34
C PHE A 100 7.73 -11.61 8.40
N ASN A 101 8.61 -12.45 7.87
CA ASN A 101 9.67 -12.03 6.96
C ASN A 101 9.10 -11.62 5.59
N CYS A 102 9.44 -10.41 5.13
CA CYS A 102 9.16 -10.00 3.76
C CYS A 102 10.35 -10.39 2.88
N ARG A 103 10.14 -11.31 1.93
CA ARG A 103 11.21 -11.86 1.09
C ARG A 103 11.80 -10.84 0.10
N ILE A 104 11.17 -9.66 -0.01
CA ILE A 104 11.61 -8.56 -0.87
C ILE A 104 11.83 -7.27 -0.06
N TYR A 105 12.09 -7.36 1.24
CA TYR A 105 12.18 -6.17 2.10
C TYR A 105 13.13 -5.09 1.55
N PRO A 106 14.34 -5.41 1.05
CA PRO A 106 15.25 -4.42 0.44
C PRO A 106 14.73 -3.84 -0.88
N GLU A 107 13.97 -4.60 -1.66
CA GLU A 107 13.39 -4.25 -2.97
C GLU A 107 11.92 -3.83 -2.89
N ARG A 108 11.38 -3.65 -1.68
CA ARG A 108 9.95 -3.40 -1.48
C ARG A 108 9.50 -2.13 -2.22
N PRO A 109 8.24 -2.09 -2.70
CA PRO A 109 7.70 -0.91 -3.38
C PRO A 109 7.75 0.35 -2.52
N LEU A 110 7.77 1.52 -3.15
CA LEU A 110 7.72 2.82 -2.48
C LEU A 110 6.55 2.91 -1.52
N ALA A 111 5.37 2.37 -1.87
CA ALA A 111 4.22 2.36 -0.98
C ALA A 111 4.50 1.61 0.33
N CYS A 112 5.25 0.51 0.28
CA CYS A 112 5.70 -0.22 1.47
C CYS A 112 6.84 0.49 2.21
N ARG A 113 7.64 1.31 1.52
CA ARG A 113 8.68 2.16 2.16
C ARG A 113 8.10 3.38 2.84
N ALA A 114 7.01 3.94 2.31
CA ALA A 114 6.34 5.10 2.85
C ALA A 114 5.56 4.79 4.13
N TYR A 115 5.12 3.55 4.30
CA TYR A 115 4.38 3.13 5.49
C TYR A 115 5.26 3.21 6.76
N PRO A 116 4.77 3.77 7.88
CA PRO A 116 3.37 4.11 8.16
C PRO A 116 2.97 5.56 7.88
N VAL A 117 3.80 6.37 7.22
CA VAL A 117 3.50 7.79 6.98
C VAL A 117 2.44 7.93 5.90
N ILE A 118 1.30 8.54 6.25
CA ILE A 118 0.21 8.86 5.30
C ILE A 118 0.20 10.35 4.94
N ASP A 119 0.72 11.19 5.82
CA ASP A 119 0.97 12.59 5.53
C ASP A 119 2.15 13.13 6.34
N ALA A 120 2.94 14.03 5.76
CA ALA A 120 4.06 14.67 6.45
C ALA A 120 3.75 16.12 6.87
N GLY A 121 2.50 16.56 6.66
CA GLY A 121 2.02 17.91 6.97
C GLY A 121 2.74 19.03 6.23
N SER A 122 2.30 20.27 6.44
CA SER A 122 2.96 21.48 5.92
C SER A 122 4.16 21.89 6.76
N THR A 123 4.21 21.47 8.04
CA THR A 123 5.32 21.72 8.96
C THR A 123 6.22 20.49 9.00
N ALA A 124 7.44 20.62 8.48
CA ALA A 124 8.41 19.54 8.28
C ALA A 124 8.83 18.72 9.53
N THR A 125 8.24 18.98 10.70
CA THR A 125 8.62 18.40 11.99
C THR A 125 7.70 17.28 12.49
N VAL A 126 6.48 17.12 11.95
CA VAL A 126 5.49 16.15 12.42
C VAL A 126 4.87 15.38 11.26
N ALA A 127 4.76 14.06 11.40
CA ALA A 127 4.06 13.18 10.47
C ALA A 127 2.76 12.67 11.06
N THR A 128 1.78 12.48 10.17
CA THR A 128 0.59 11.69 10.40
C THR A 128 0.86 10.27 9.94
N LEU A 129 0.66 9.32 10.86
CA LEU A 129 0.83 7.89 10.67
C LEU A 129 -0.52 7.20 10.49
N ASP A 130 -0.51 6.09 9.77
CA ASP A 130 -1.65 5.21 9.57
C ASP A 130 -2.17 4.66 10.91
N GLY A 131 -3.47 4.82 11.18
CA GLY A 131 -4.11 4.35 12.41
C GLY A 131 -4.08 2.83 12.61
N HIS A 132 -3.90 2.06 11.53
CA HIS A 132 -3.75 0.60 11.60
C HIS A 132 -2.33 0.17 12.01
N CYS A 133 -1.36 1.10 12.03
CA CYS A 133 0.01 0.81 12.49
C CYS A 133 0.01 0.37 13.95
N GLN A 134 0.77 -0.69 14.26
CA GLN A 134 0.87 -1.19 15.63
C GLN A 134 1.48 -0.18 16.61
N PHE A 135 2.37 0.70 16.16
CA PHE A 135 2.85 1.82 16.98
C PHE A 135 1.68 2.73 17.36
N CYS A 136 0.85 3.11 16.39
CA CYS A 136 -0.29 3.98 16.60
C CYS A 136 -1.32 3.37 17.53
N LYS A 137 -1.63 2.08 17.35
CA LYS A 137 -2.52 1.32 18.26
C LYS A 137 -1.97 1.27 19.68
N LYS A 138 -0.69 0.93 19.84
CA LYS A 138 -0.04 0.80 21.16
C LYS A 138 -0.02 2.11 21.95
N PHE A 139 0.16 3.24 21.27
CA PHE A 139 0.30 4.54 21.91
C PHE A 139 -0.92 5.45 21.73
N SER A 140 -2.01 4.93 21.15
CA SER A 140 -3.25 5.66 20.84
C SER A 140 -3.00 7.02 20.19
N THR A 141 -2.07 7.08 19.23
CA THR A 141 -1.67 8.30 18.51
C THR A 141 -1.47 8.03 17.03
N THR A 142 -1.90 8.95 16.18
CA THR A 142 -1.56 8.98 14.75
C THR A 142 -0.55 10.06 14.41
N ARG A 143 0.01 10.76 15.42
CA ARG A 143 1.03 11.79 15.20
C ARG A 143 2.34 11.38 15.84
N ALA A 144 3.42 11.51 15.08
CA ALA A 144 4.78 11.28 15.54
C ALA A 144 5.72 12.39 15.08
N GLU A 145 6.79 12.61 15.83
CA GLU A 145 7.89 13.45 15.34
C GLU A 145 8.48 12.81 14.08
N ASN A 146 8.88 13.65 13.12
CA ASN A 146 9.54 13.17 11.90
C ASN A 146 10.94 12.60 12.14
N SER A 147 11.46 12.69 13.36
CA SER A 147 12.74 12.10 13.73
C SER A 147 12.66 10.57 13.55
N CYS A 148 13.45 10.02 12.62
CA CYS A 148 13.49 8.61 12.20
C CYS A 148 12.41 8.19 11.17
N LEU A 149 11.76 9.13 10.48
CA LEU A 149 10.81 8.86 9.39
C LEU A 149 11.28 9.40 8.03
N GLN A 150 12.57 9.74 7.88
CA GLN A 150 13.07 10.44 6.70
C GLN A 150 12.89 9.63 5.41
N GLN A 151 13.12 8.31 5.47
CA GLN A 151 12.98 7.43 4.29
C GLN A 151 11.51 7.25 3.90
N GLU A 152 10.63 7.13 4.91
CA GLU A 152 9.19 7.00 4.74
C GLU A 152 8.60 8.26 4.11
N VAL A 153 9.00 9.43 4.61
CA VAL A 153 8.60 10.73 4.05
C VAL A 153 9.10 10.89 2.61
N GLU A 154 10.37 10.56 2.34
CA GLU A 154 10.92 10.64 0.99
C GLU A 154 10.17 9.72 0.01
N ALA A 155 9.86 8.49 0.42
CA ALA A 155 9.09 7.56 -0.39
C ALA A 155 7.67 8.10 -0.68
N LEU A 156 7.01 8.67 0.33
CA LEU A 156 5.68 9.29 0.16
C LEU A 156 5.73 10.48 -0.81
N VAL A 157 6.74 11.34 -0.71
CA VAL A 157 6.94 12.48 -1.62
C VAL A 157 7.12 11.99 -3.07
N ARG A 158 7.94 10.95 -3.28
CA ARG A 158 8.14 10.35 -4.61
C ARG A 158 6.84 9.79 -5.18
N ILE A 159 6.01 9.15 -4.37
CA ILE A 159 4.68 8.67 -4.80
C ILE A 159 3.80 9.85 -5.21
N LYS A 160 3.67 10.87 -4.35
CA LYS A 160 2.83 12.06 -4.62
C LYS A 160 3.27 12.82 -5.87
N ALA A 161 4.57 12.85 -6.16
CA ALA A 161 5.12 13.50 -7.36
C ALA A 161 4.77 12.76 -8.66
N ASN A 162 4.67 11.43 -8.62
CA ASN A 162 4.41 10.61 -9.81
C ASN A 162 2.92 10.31 -10.03
N VAL A 163 2.12 10.32 -8.97
CA VAL A 163 0.67 10.07 -9.03
C VAL A 163 -0.07 11.40 -9.00
N THR A 164 -0.07 12.11 -10.12
CA THR A 164 -0.79 13.39 -10.29
C THR A 164 -1.73 13.36 -11.49
N ALA A 165 -2.92 13.92 -11.30
CA ALA A 165 -3.96 14.00 -12.33
C ALA A 165 -3.81 15.25 -13.23
N GLY A 166 -3.07 16.27 -12.77
CA GLY A 166 -3.05 17.58 -13.42
C GLY A 166 -4.48 18.12 -13.62
N LYS A 167 -4.86 18.39 -14.87
CA LYS A 167 -6.21 18.83 -15.27
C LYS A 167 -7.09 17.70 -15.83
N SER A 168 -6.60 16.46 -15.85
CA SER A 168 -7.33 15.32 -16.42
C SER A 168 -8.29 14.71 -15.40
N LYS A 169 -9.34 14.01 -15.87
CA LYS A 169 -10.17 13.21 -14.96
C LYS A 169 -9.39 11.99 -14.49
N VAL A 170 -9.63 11.59 -13.25
CA VAL A 170 -9.06 10.38 -12.67
C VAL A 170 -10.01 9.22 -12.86
N TRP A 171 -9.45 8.07 -13.21
CA TRP A 171 -10.15 6.81 -13.38
C TRP A 171 -9.59 5.81 -12.39
N ARG A 172 -10.46 5.18 -11.62
CA ARG A 172 -10.12 4.15 -10.63
C ARG A 172 -10.45 2.78 -11.17
N TYR A 173 -9.59 1.81 -10.92
CA TYR A 173 -9.84 0.43 -11.33
C TYR A 173 -10.52 -0.35 -10.19
N ALA A 174 -11.74 -0.83 -10.43
CA ALA A 174 -12.45 -1.76 -9.57
C ALA A 174 -11.86 -3.18 -9.70
N THR A 175 -11.65 -3.87 -8.58
CA THR A 175 -10.76 -5.04 -8.51
C THR A 175 -11.46 -6.39 -8.48
N ALA A 176 -12.79 -6.39 -8.33
CA ALA A 176 -13.61 -7.58 -8.03
C ALA A 176 -13.05 -8.47 -6.88
N THR A 177 -12.25 -7.88 -5.97
CA THR A 177 -11.57 -8.60 -4.88
C THR A 177 -12.16 -8.13 -3.55
N GLY A 178 -12.54 -9.03 -2.65
CA GLY A 178 -13.14 -8.65 -1.36
C GLY A 178 -13.50 -9.86 -0.52
N ARG A 179 -13.98 -9.64 0.72
CA ARG A 179 -14.32 -10.74 1.63
C ARG A 179 -15.40 -11.64 1.03
N ALA A 180 -15.15 -12.95 1.05
CA ALA A 180 -16.15 -13.97 0.76
C ALA A 180 -17.28 -13.88 1.81
N GLY A 181 -18.53 -13.70 1.35
CA GLY A 181 -19.72 -13.65 2.21
C GLY A 181 -20.63 -12.44 2.03
N GLY A 182 -20.29 -11.49 1.15
CA GLY A 182 -21.28 -10.50 0.67
C GLY A 182 -22.00 -11.06 -0.55
N ASP A 183 -23.34 -11.04 -0.56
CA ASP A 183 -24.19 -11.51 -1.66
C ASP A 183 -24.05 -10.71 -2.97
N ALA A 184 -23.18 -9.69 -3.01
CA ALA A 184 -22.99 -8.80 -4.14
C ALA A 184 -21.71 -9.13 -4.92
N MET A 185 -21.84 -9.36 -6.23
CA MET A 185 -20.70 -9.38 -7.14
C MET A 185 -20.05 -8.00 -7.18
N LEU A 186 -18.76 -7.94 -6.85
CA LEU A 186 -17.97 -6.72 -6.94
C LEU A 186 -17.63 -6.41 -8.41
N PRO A 187 -17.68 -5.14 -8.86
CA PRO A 187 -17.35 -4.78 -10.22
C PRO A 187 -15.85 -4.97 -10.52
N GLU A 188 -15.54 -5.24 -11.80
CA GLU A 188 -14.18 -5.20 -12.34
C GLU A 188 -14.11 -4.21 -13.51
N GLY A 189 -13.08 -3.37 -13.54
CA GLY A 189 -12.85 -2.44 -14.65
C GLY A 189 -12.73 -0.97 -14.23
N TRP A 190 -12.74 -0.07 -15.21
CA TRP A 190 -12.53 1.36 -14.97
C TRP A 190 -13.81 2.07 -14.56
N VAL A 191 -13.71 2.88 -13.51
CA VAL A 191 -14.76 3.75 -13.00
C VAL A 191 -14.22 5.18 -12.97
N ALA A 192 -14.98 6.12 -13.54
CA ALA A 192 -14.63 7.53 -13.45
C ALA A 192 -14.76 8.00 -11.98
N GLU A 193 -13.72 8.64 -11.47
CA GLU A 193 -13.81 9.29 -10.16
C GLU A 193 -14.67 10.55 -10.31
N SER A 194 -15.78 10.59 -9.57
CA SER A 194 -16.77 11.68 -9.58
C SER A 194 -16.23 12.97 -9.00
#